data_AF-A0A9X2D3G4-F1
#
_entry.id   AF-A0A9X2D3G4-F1
#
_cell.length_a   1.000
_cell.length_b   1.000
_cell.length_c   1.000
_cell.angle_alpha   90.00
_cell.angle_beta   90.00
_cell.angle_gamma   90.00
#
_symmetry.space_group_name_H-M   'P 1'
#
loop_
_entity.id
_entity.type
_entity.pdbx_description
1 polymer ?
#
loop_
_entity_poly.entity_id
_entity_poly.type
_entity_poly.pdbx_seq_one_letter_code
_entity_poly.pdbx_strand_id
1 'polypeptide(L)'
;MDGNEEPLQPSSKNSIPYGSIAFLTSAMAAYAMMRKGNYRVALLLYQNKGGGGLNLYKQQSDGQSKRFFAIDYHPFWDNTTKQNAWKLHYHRGENLNQMKKHRPYQGGW
;
A
#
# COMPACT_ATOMS: atom_id res chain seq x y z
N MET A 1 59.77 12.66 25.15
CA MET A 1 58.51 12.56 25.92
C MET A 1 57.43 12.62 24.88
N ASP A 2 57.10 11.47 24.31
CA ASP A 2 56.19 11.42 23.16
C ASP A 2 54.78 11.24 23.71
N GLY A 3 53.98 12.29 23.58
CA GLY A 3 52.56 12.29 23.91
C GLY A 3 51.80 11.43 22.91
N ASN A 4 51.37 10.26 23.36
CA ASN A 4 50.38 9.44 22.65
C ASN A 4 49.00 10.06 22.90
N GLU A 5 48.54 10.90 21.98
CA GLU A 5 47.12 11.25 21.91
C GLU A 5 46.36 10.07 21.29
N GLU A 6 45.52 9.41 22.09
CA GLU A 6 44.56 8.43 21.58
C GLU A 6 43.57 9.11 20.60
N PRO A 7 43.27 8.50 19.45
CA PRO A 7 42.27 9.04 18.55
C PRO A 7 40.87 8.91 19.18
N LEU A 8 40.25 10.06 19.46
CA LEU A 8 38.83 10.18 19.82
C LEU A 8 37.98 9.41 18.80
N GLN A 9 37.36 8.31 19.25
CA GLN A 9 36.43 7.57 18.41
C GLN A 9 35.23 8.45 18.05
N PRO A 10 34.82 8.51 16.77
CA PRO A 10 33.69 9.33 16.37
C PRO A 10 32.41 8.78 17.03
N SER A 11 31.82 9.62 17.89
CA SER A 11 30.46 9.47 18.42
C SER A 11 29.53 8.97 17.32
N SER A 12 28.87 7.84 17.56
CA SER A 12 27.87 7.26 16.66
C SER A 12 26.76 8.28 16.44
N LYS A 13 26.84 9.00 15.32
CA LYS A 13 25.77 9.90 14.89
C LYS A 13 24.51 9.06 14.76
N ASN A 14 23.55 9.29 15.65
CA ASN A 14 22.18 8.82 15.54
C ASN A 14 21.54 9.44 14.30
N SER A 15 21.91 8.97 13.11
CA SER A 15 21.28 9.39 11.87
C SER A 15 19.93 8.69 11.81
N ILE A 16 18.85 9.44 12.01
CA ILE A 16 17.51 8.94 11.74
C ILE A 16 17.51 8.47 10.28
N PRO A 17 17.25 7.18 10.02
CA PRO A 17 17.35 6.66 8.67
C PRO A 17 16.32 7.35 7.80
N TYR A 18 16.73 7.78 6.60
CA TYR A 18 15.87 8.48 5.63
C TYR A 18 14.53 7.76 5.39
N GLY A 19 14.53 6.42 5.45
CA GLY A 19 13.32 5.60 5.36
C GLY A 19 12.29 5.91 6.44
N SER A 20 12.72 6.16 7.68
CA SER A 20 11.81 6.50 8.78
C SER A 20 11.17 7.88 8.61
N ILE A 21 11.93 8.85 8.12
CA ILE A 21 11.40 10.19 7.82
C ILE A 21 10.39 10.10 6.66
N ALA A 22 10.77 9.45 5.56
CA ALA A 22 9.89 9.28 4.40
C ALA A 22 8.59 8.55 4.76
N PHE A 23 8.68 7.49 5.57
CA PHE A 23 7.52 6.78 6.10
C PHE A 23 6.62 7.69 6.93
N LEU A 24 7.19 8.41 7.91
CA LEU A 24 6.43 9.27 8.80
C LEU A 24 5.73 10.40 8.03
N THR A 25 6.45 11.08 7.14
CA THR A 25 5.89 12.15 6.30
C THR A 25 4.76 11.62 5.41
N SER A 26 4.94 10.44 4.80
CA SER A 26 3.91 9.82 3.95
C SER A 26 2.68 9.41 4.76
N ALA A 27 2.87 8.83 5.95
CA ALA A 27 1.79 8.45 6.85
C ALA A 27 0.97 9.66 7.30
N MET A 28 1.65 10.77 7.66
CA MET A 28 0.99 12.02 8.03
C MET A 28 0.22 12.63 6.85
N ALA A 29 0.79 12.64 5.65
CA ALA A 29 0.11 13.13 4.45
C ALA A 29 -1.14 12.29 4.14
N ALA A 30 -1.04 10.96 4.21
CA ALA A 30 -2.16 10.05 4.04
C ALA A 30 -3.27 10.32 5.07
N TYR A 31 -2.90 10.43 6.35
CA TYR A 31 -3.84 10.75 7.42
C TYR A 31 -4.55 12.09 7.20
N ALA A 32 -3.81 13.13 6.80
CA ALA A 32 -4.39 14.45 6.52
C ALA A 32 -5.37 14.39 5.33
N MET A 33 -5.02 13.68 4.26
CA MET A 33 -5.91 13.47 3.11
C MET A 33 -7.18 12.72 3.49
N MET A 34 -7.12 11.80 4.45
CA MET A 34 -8.29 11.08 4.96
C MET A 34 -9.14 11.92 5.92
N ARG A 35 -8.53 12.74 6.78
CA ARG A 35 -9.25 13.50 7.82
C ARG A 35 -9.91 14.78 7.29
N LYS A 36 -9.20 15.51 6.42
CA LYS A 36 -9.66 16.81 5.88
C LYS A 36 -10.02 16.77 4.40
N GLY A 37 -9.49 15.78 3.67
CA GLY A 37 -9.74 15.64 2.25
C GLY A 37 -10.97 14.80 1.95
N ASN A 38 -11.19 14.57 0.66
CA ASN A 38 -12.23 13.69 0.14
C ASN A 38 -11.76 12.25 -0.04
N TYR A 39 -10.66 11.83 0.59
CA TYR A 39 -10.14 10.47 0.42
C TYR A 39 -10.59 9.56 1.57
N ARG A 40 -10.91 8.32 1.24
CA ARG A 40 -11.25 7.27 2.23
C ARG A 40 -10.49 6.00 1.92
N VAL A 41 -10.14 5.28 2.97
CA VAL A 41 -9.48 3.97 2.88
C VAL A 41 -10.35 2.95 3.62
N ALA A 42 -10.58 1.80 3.01
CA ALA A 42 -11.29 0.69 3.63
C ALA A 42 -10.48 -0.59 3.51
N LEU A 43 -10.32 -1.30 4.64
CA LEU A 43 -9.85 -2.67 4.66
C LEU A 43 -11.08 -3.59 4.60
N LEU A 44 -11.16 -4.42 3.57
CA LEU A 44 -12.27 -5.34 3.33
C LEU A 44 -11.79 -6.78 3.47
N LEU A 45 -12.59 -7.61 4.15
CA LEU A 45 -12.39 -9.05 4.24
C LEU A 45 -13.43 -9.77 3.38
N TYR A 46 -12.99 -10.69 2.52
CA TYR A 46 -13.85 -11.33 1.54
C TYR A 46 -14.38 -12.66 2.07
N GLN A 47 -15.55 -12.64 2.72
CA GLN A 47 -16.14 -13.81 3.38
C GLN A 47 -16.26 -15.05 2.46
N ASN A 48 -16.73 -14.87 1.21
CA ASN A 48 -17.00 -15.99 0.30
C ASN A 48 -15.78 -16.48 -0.48
N LYS A 49 -14.78 -15.61 -0.69
CA LYS A 49 -13.59 -15.94 -1.47
C LYS A 49 -12.38 -16.23 -0.58
N GLY A 50 -12.44 -15.87 0.70
CA GLY A 50 -11.27 -15.77 1.56
C GLY A 50 -10.39 -14.57 1.20
N GLY A 51 -9.54 -14.18 2.13
CA GLY A 51 -8.60 -13.07 1.93
C GLY A 51 -9.23 -11.69 2.16
N GLY A 52 -8.64 -10.69 1.55
CA GLY A 52 -9.05 -9.31 1.74
C GLY A 52 -8.27 -8.32 0.90
N GLY A 53 -8.57 -7.04 1.09
CA GLY A 53 -7.91 -5.99 0.34
C GLY A 53 -8.15 -4.59 0.86
N LEU A 54 -7.25 -3.70 0.47
CA LEU A 54 -7.24 -2.30 0.85
C LEU A 54 -7.75 -1.47 -0.33
N ASN A 55 -8.82 -0.73 -0.10
CA ASN A 55 -9.56 0.00 -1.12
C ASN A 55 -9.46 1.51 -0.86
N LEU A 56 -9.15 2.29 -1.89
CA LEU A 56 -9.05 3.74 -1.83
C LEU A 56 -10.19 4.37 -2.63
N TYR A 57 -10.87 5.30 -1.98
CA TYR A 57 -12.01 6.02 -2.51
C TYR A 57 -11.76 7.51 -2.48
N LYS A 58 -12.38 8.20 -3.44
CA LYS A 58 -12.44 9.64 -3.50
C LYS A 58 -13.91 10.07 -3.54
N GLN A 59 -14.33 10.90 -2.59
CA GLN A 59 -15.64 11.52 -2.56
C GLN A 59 -15.76 12.48 -3.74
N GLN A 60 -16.83 12.31 -4.50
CA GLN A 60 -17.19 13.10 -5.66
C GLN A 60 -18.07 14.28 -5.24
N SER A 61 -18.32 15.21 -6.16
CA SER A 61 -19.15 16.39 -5.93
C SER A 61 -20.61 16.07 -5.63
N ASP A 62 -21.10 14.90 -6.06
CA ASP A 62 -22.44 14.39 -5.77
C ASP A 62 -22.57 13.75 -4.37
N GLY A 63 -21.50 13.80 -3.56
CA GLY A 63 -21.45 13.21 -2.23
C GLY A 63 -21.12 11.72 -2.20
N GLN A 64 -21.08 11.03 -3.34
CA GLN A 64 -20.77 9.60 -3.42
C GLN A 64 -19.27 9.35 -3.40
N SER A 65 -18.86 8.19 -2.87
CA SER A 65 -17.46 7.76 -2.85
C SER A 65 -17.15 6.85 -4.03
N LYS A 66 -16.18 7.24 -4.86
CA LYS A 66 -15.74 6.46 -6.02
C LYS A 66 -14.42 5.79 -5.73
N ARG A 67 -14.39 4.46 -5.83
CA ARG A 67 -13.14 3.68 -5.72
C ARG A 67 -12.26 3.95 -6.95
N PHE A 68 -11.01 4.32 -6.74
CA PHE A 68 -10.04 4.58 -7.82
C PHE A 68 -8.82 3.65 -7.77
N PHE A 69 -8.58 3.01 -6.63
CA PHE A 69 -7.49 2.06 -6.45
C PHE A 69 -7.87 0.99 -5.43
N ALA A 70 -7.37 -0.24 -5.61
CA ALA A 70 -7.42 -1.29 -4.61
C ALA A 70 -6.22 -2.23 -4.74
N ILE A 71 -5.78 -2.80 -3.64
CA ILE A 71 -4.83 -3.92 -3.60
C ILE A 71 -5.53 -5.06 -2.88
N ASP A 72 -5.58 -6.21 -3.54
CA ASP A 72 -6.36 -7.37 -3.12
C ASP A 72 -5.48 -8.61 -3.09
N TYR A 73 -5.66 -9.42 -2.04
CA TYR A 73 -5.03 -10.73 -1.89
C TYR A 73 -6.10 -11.76 -1.55
N HIS A 74 -6.42 -12.60 -2.54
CA HIS A 74 -7.42 -13.65 -2.40
C HIS A 74 -7.13 -14.80 -3.38
N PRO A 75 -7.71 -16.00 -3.16
CA PRO A 75 -7.50 -17.11 -4.06
C PRO A 75 -8.19 -16.90 -5.41
N PHE A 76 -7.56 -17.41 -6.46
CA PHE A 76 -8.10 -17.58 -7.80
C PHE A 76 -8.00 -19.05 -8.19
N TRP A 77 -8.99 -19.52 -8.93
CA TRP A 77 -8.92 -20.84 -9.54
C TRP A 77 -7.85 -20.86 -10.64
N ASP A 78 -6.87 -21.74 -10.52
CA ASP A 78 -5.83 -21.95 -11.52
C ASP A 78 -6.22 -23.12 -12.44
N ASN A 79 -6.41 -22.82 -13.73
CA ASN A 79 -6.83 -23.82 -14.71
C ASN A 79 -5.73 -24.80 -15.10
N THR A 80 -4.46 -24.47 -14.86
CA THR A 80 -3.29 -25.30 -15.17
C THR A 80 -3.07 -26.32 -14.06
N THR A 81 -3.04 -25.87 -12.81
CA THR A 81 -2.79 -26.75 -11.65
C THR A 81 -4.06 -27.37 -11.06
N LYS A 82 -5.25 -26.92 -11.50
CA LYS A 82 -6.58 -27.34 -10.99
C LYS A 82 -6.73 -27.12 -9.49
N GLN A 83 -6.11 -26.05 -8.97
CA GLN A 83 -6.13 -25.71 -7.55
C GLN A 83 -6.37 -24.22 -7.35
N ASN A 84 -6.78 -23.83 -6.14
CA ASN A 84 -6.83 -22.42 -5.76
C ASN A 84 -5.42 -21.93 -5.47
N ALA A 85 -4.98 -20.92 -6.21
CA ALA A 85 -3.73 -20.21 -5.95
C ALA A 85 -4.06 -18.86 -5.31
N TRP A 86 -3.41 -18.55 -4.20
CA TRP A 86 -3.48 -17.22 -3.60
C TRP A 86 -2.69 -16.23 -4.42
N LYS A 87 -3.31 -15.10 -4.76
CA LYS A 87 -2.65 -14.18 -5.65
C LYS A 87 -2.89 -12.71 -5.30
N LEU A 88 -1.80 -11.95 -5.29
CA LEU A 88 -1.78 -10.51 -5.05
C LEU A 88 -1.98 -9.76 -6.38
N HIS A 89 -2.96 -8.88 -6.41
CA HIS A 89 -3.25 -8.06 -7.57
C HIS A 89 -3.78 -6.70 -7.15
N TYR A 90 -3.84 -5.78 -8.09
CA TYR A 90 -4.38 -4.45 -7.86
C TYR A 90 -5.42 -4.08 -8.91
N HIS A 91 -6.26 -3.11 -8.55
CA HIS A 91 -7.25 -2.50 -9.42
C HIS A 91 -6.98 -1.01 -9.49
N ARG A 92 -7.04 -0.44 -10.69
CA ARG A 92 -6.96 1.01 -10.89
C ARG A 92 -7.82 1.45 -12.07
N GLY A 93 -8.34 2.65 -12.00
CA GLY A 93 -9.07 3.24 -13.12
C GLY A 93 -10.06 4.32 -12.75
N GLU A 94 -10.53 5.00 -13.79
CA GLU A 94 -11.46 6.11 -13.71
C GLU A 94 -12.91 5.67 -13.84
N ASN A 95 -13.18 4.42 -14.22
CA ASN A 95 -14.53 3.90 -14.38
C ASN A 95 -14.64 2.45 -13.90
N LEU A 96 -15.88 1.98 -13.74
CA LEU A 96 -16.18 0.64 -13.24
C LEU A 96 -15.50 -0.46 -14.07
N ASN A 97 -15.43 -0.30 -15.40
CA ASN A 97 -14.82 -1.31 -16.27
C ASN A 97 -13.31 -1.42 -16.04
N GLN A 98 -12.61 -0.31 -15.86
CA GLN A 98 -11.19 -0.31 -15.53
C GLN A 98 -10.92 -0.83 -14.11
N MET A 99 -11.82 -0.52 -13.17
CA MET A 99 -11.75 -0.97 -11.77
C MET A 99 -12.10 -2.44 -11.56
N LYS A 100 -12.61 -3.14 -12.59
CA LYS A 100 -12.82 -4.61 -12.57
C LYS A 100 -11.62 -5.40 -13.07
N LYS A 101 -10.65 -4.75 -13.72
CA LYS A 101 -9.48 -5.42 -14.30
C LYS A 101 -8.49 -5.78 -13.20
N HIS A 102 -8.36 -7.08 -12.91
CA HIS A 102 -7.30 -7.63 -12.08
C HIS A 102 -5.95 -7.40 -12.75
N ARG A 103 -5.02 -6.73 -12.06
CA ARG A 103 -3.67 -6.48 -12.57
C ARG A 103 -2.65 -7.18 -11.68
N PRO A 104 -1.88 -8.12 -12.23
CA PRO A 104 -0.84 -8.83 -11.49
C PRO A 104 0.18 -7.85 -10.92
N TYR A 105 0.59 -8.05 -9.66
CA TYR A 105 1.74 -7.31 -9.13
C TYR A 105 3.06 -7.80 -9.76
N GLN A 106 3.19 -9.11 -9.98
CA GLN A 106 4.41 -9.77 -10.50
C GLN A 106 4.40 -9.97 -12.03
N GLY A 107 3.38 -9.48 -12.75
CA GLY A 107 3.17 -9.77 -14.18
C GLY A 107 2.53 -11.14 -14.45
N GLY A 108 2.00 -11.32 -15.67
CA GLY A 108 1.58 -12.62 -16.26
C GLY A 108 0.50 -13.42 -15.51
N TRP A 109 -0.78 -13.22 -15.85
CA TRP A 109 -1.91 -14.02 -15.37
C TRP A 109 -2.89 -14.35 -16.48
#